data_AF-A0A2W4IBK1-F1
#
_entry.id   AF-A0A2W4IBK1-F1
#
_cell.length_a   1.000
_cell.length_b   1.000
_cell.length_c   1.000
_cell.angle_alpha   90.00
_cell.angle_beta   90.00
_cell.angle_gamma   90.00
#
_symmetry.space_group_name_H-M   'P 1'
#
loop_
_entity.id
_entity.type
_entity.pdbx_description
1 polymer ?
#
loop_
_entity_poly.entity_id
_entity_poly.type
_entity_poly.pdbx_seq_one_letter_code
_entity_poly.pdbx_strand_id
1 'polypeptide(L)'
;MSNAFPSANFTEMLGITPIALVSDQQIWDELLTPQVKAFLGEIQGAPTVRVQETVSGEFPGDEVTNLNGHLLYGKPGYVRFPYIQTVYRTKYGCVIIKRDGLKFKVTAWVGKRGKQELIFRASLRDRRYDGTKRADDSSLLDFTYADAINAPLQKDGKTIDAKSVELSIYAFMPGSKIASACGDNAFEEFVRNPYTFLDRPKLFIKYFRKAWKTERSPGQVANPIPDVSGITPAVFEKFAIDAGYDFIENSSSHYHIAMWGVSLGYRYTLPENAKVLAAFTAGIKQLKASGIELTRPQESWVCVLQSLPKEHLPKDLKVLDLAGPVWPQDNIGPANLWMNKPLTERAKQLLPE
;
A
#
# COMPACT_ATOMS: atom_id res chain seq x y z
N MET A 1 -20.29 48.63 -7.88
CA MET A 1 -19.15 48.06 -7.15
C MET A 1 -19.63 46.78 -6.50
N SER A 2 -19.19 45.62 -6.98
CA SER A 2 -19.63 44.33 -6.42
C SER A 2 -18.96 44.12 -5.06
N ASN A 3 -19.71 44.38 -4.00
CA ASN A 3 -19.43 43.73 -2.72
C ASN A 3 -19.73 42.24 -2.91
N ALA A 4 -18.69 41.44 -3.05
CA ALA A 4 -18.81 39.99 -2.91
C ALA A 4 -17.70 39.57 -1.96
N PHE A 5 -18.08 39.32 -0.70
CA PHE A 5 -17.21 38.56 0.20
C PHE A 5 -16.82 37.27 -0.53
N PRO A 6 -15.52 36.94 -0.66
CA PRO A 6 -15.12 35.69 -1.28
C PRO A 6 -15.79 34.53 -0.54
N SER A 7 -16.44 33.63 -1.28
CA SER A 7 -17.10 32.46 -0.69
C SER A 7 -16.05 31.57 -0.03
N ALA A 8 -16.12 31.42 1.29
CA ALA A 8 -15.25 30.53 2.03
C ALA A 8 -15.50 29.07 1.61
N ASN A 9 -14.45 28.36 1.19
CA ASN A 9 -14.50 26.92 0.97
C ASN A 9 -14.25 26.20 2.31
N PHE A 10 -15.29 26.05 3.12
CA PHE A 10 -15.17 25.48 4.45
C PHE A 10 -14.65 24.04 4.46
N THR A 11 -14.95 23.24 3.43
CA THR A 11 -14.42 21.87 3.29
C THR A 11 -12.90 21.88 3.25
N GLU A 12 -12.32 22.72 2.38
CA GLU A 12 -10.86 22.90 2.28
C GLU A 12 -10.29 23.53 3.57
N MET A 13 -10.99 24.49 4.18
CA MET A 13 -10.56 25.10 5.46
C MET A 13 -10.54 24.11 6.63
N LEU A 14 -11.42 23.11 6.61
CA LEU A 14 -11.44 22.00 7.56
C LEU A 14 -10.44 20.89 7.19
N GLY A 15 -9.68 21.06 6.11
CA GLY A 15 -8.69 20.09 5.64
C GLY A 15 -9.31 18.83 5.03
N ILE A 16 -10.58 18.87 4.63
CA ILE A 16 -11.26 17.76 3.95
C ILE A 16 -10.94 17.83 2.47
N THR A 17 -10.35 16.77 1.95
CA THR A 17 -9.87 16.68 0.57
C THR A 17 -10.93 16.07 -0.35
N PRO A 18 -10.91 16.38 -1.66
CA PRO A 18 -11.84 15.80 -2.62
C PRO A 18 -11.87 14.27 -2.61
N ILE A 19 -10.73 13.62 -2.36
CA ILE A 19 -10.69 12.15 -2.32
C ILE A 19 -11.43 11.57 -1.12
N ALA A 20 -11.47 12.28 0.02
CA ALA A 20 -12.28 11.89 1.18
C ALA A 20 -13.80 12.01 0.90
N LEU A 21 -14.22 12.62 -0.20
CA LEU A 21 -15.63 12.77 -0.58
C LEU A 21 -16.13 11.67 -1.53
N VAL A 22 -15.27 10.75 -1.97
CA VAL A 22 -15.70 9.59 -2.78
C VAL A 22 -16.77 8.82 -2.02
N SER A 23 -17.94 8.63 -2.63
CA SER A 23 -19.13 8.07 -1.97
C SER A 23 -19.00 6.56 -1.71
N ASP A 24 -19.73 6.06 -0.71
CA ASP A 24 -19.83 4.62 -0.44
C ASP A 24 -20.40 3.85 -1.64
N GLN A 25 -21.34 4.46 -2.38
CA GLN A 25 -21.93 3.86 -3.57
C GLN A 25 -20.90 3.69 -4.69
N GLN A 26 -20.10 4.71 -4.99
CA GLN A 26 -19.01 4.61 -5.97
C GLN A 26 -17.99 3.52 -5.57
N ILE A 27 -17.65 3.46 -4.28
CA ILE A 27 -16.77 2.41 -3.76
C ILE A 27 -17.37 1.03 -3.97
N TRP A 28 -18.64 0.83 -3.64
CA TRP A 28 -19.31 -0.46 -3.82
C TRP A 28 -19.43 -0.85 -5.29
N ASP A 29 -19.81 0.09 -6.16
CA ASP A 29 -20.11 -0.19 -7.57
C ASP A 29 -18.84 -0.36 -8.41
N GLU A 30 -17.88 0.54 -8.25
CA GLU A 30 -16.70 0.63 -9.11
C GLU A 30 -15.47 -0.01 -8.46
N LEU A 31 -15.21 0.24 -7.17
CA LEU A 31 -13.94 -0.15 -6.53
C LEU A 31 -13.89 -1.61 -6.08
N LEU A 32 -14.94 -2.10 -5.41
CA LEU A 32 -15.02 -3.52 -5.08
C LEU A 32 -15.20 -4.31 -6.37
N THR A 33 -14.29 -5.23 -6.67
CA THR A 33 -14.34 -6.00 -7.91
C THR A 33 -15.47 -7.03 -7.89
N PRO A 34 -15.90 -7.54 -9.06
CA PRO A 34 -16.91 -8.59 -9.13
C PRO A 34 -16.60 -9.82 -8.25
N GLN A 35 -15.35 -10.28 -8.19
CA GLN A 35 -14.99 -11.40 -7.33
C GLN A 35 -15.04 -11.05 -5.84
N VAL A 36 -14.58 -9.85 -5.44
CA VAL A 36 -14.71 -9.40 -4.04
C VAL A 36 -16.18 -9.36 -3.62
N LYS A 37 -17.06 -8.79 -4.46
CA LYS A 37 -18.51 -8.78 -4.21
C LYS A 37 -19.09 -10.20 -4.18
N ALA A 38 -18.63 -11.10 -5.04
CA ALA A 38 -19.08 -12.49 -5.05
C ALA A 38 -18.75 -13.22 -3.74
N PHE A 39 -17.55 -12.99 -3.18
CA PHE A 39 -17.17 -13.56 -1.88
C PHE A 39 -17.99 -12.98 -0.71
N LEU A 40 -18.33 -11.69 -0.77
CA LEU A 40 -19.10 -11.03 0.27
C LEU A 40 -20.60 -11.34 0.21
N GLY A 41 -21.13 -11.55 -0.99
CA GLY A 41 -22.57 -11.57 -1.27
C GLY A 41 -23.23 -10.19 -1.12
N GLU A 42 -24.56 -10.18 -1.20
CA GLU A 42 -25.36 -8.95 -1.14
C GLU A 42 -25.24 -8.23 0.22
N ILE A 43 -25.33 -6.90 0.20
CA ILE A 43 -25.45 -6.08 1.41
C ILE A 43 -26.77 -6.37 2.12
N GLN A 44 -26.71 -6.49 3.43
CA GLN A 44 -27.84 -6.80 4.30
C GLN A 44 -28.18 -5.59 5.18
N GLY A 45 -29.32 -4.98 4.90
CA GLY A 45 -29.86 -3.88 5.70
C GLY A 45 -29.13 -2.54 5.52
N ALA A 46 -29.52 -1.57 6.33
CA ALA A 46 -28.93 -0.24 6.32
C ALA A 46 -27.51 -0.25 6.92
N PRO A 47 -26.59 0.61 6.43
CA PRO A 47 -25.29 0.75 7.04
C PRO A 47 -25.37 1.29 8.46
N THR A 48 -24.37 0.94 9.27
CA THR A 48 -24.11 1.62 10.54
C THR A 48 -23.05 2.69 10.32
N VAL A 49 -23.39 3.96 10.53
CA VAL A 49 -22.47 5.11 10.40
C VAL A 49 -22.15 5.66 11.78
N ARG A 50 -20.86 5.86 12.08
CA ARG A 50 -20.39 6.39 13.37
C ARG A 50 -19.18 7.28 13.19
N VAL A 51 -19.10 8.35 14.00
CA VAL A 51 -17.84 9.06 14.24
C VAL A 51 -17.09 8.30 15.32
N GLN A 52 -15.80 8.04 15.08
CA GLN A 52 -14.93 7.28 15.96
C GLN A 52 -13.74 8.15 16.39
N GLU A 53 -13.38 8.03 17.66
CA GLU A 53 -12.24 8.70 18.28
C GLU A 53 -11.28 7.71 18.95
N THR A 54 -11.36 6.42 18.61
CA THR A 54 -10.52 5.35 19.17
C THR A 54 -9.55 4.76 18.16
N VAL A 55 -8.40 4.28 18.65
CA VAL A 55 -7.44 3.48 17.88
C VAL A 55 -7.91 2.04 17.60
N SER A 56 -8.88 1.57 18.39
CA SER A 56 -9.37 0.19 18.30
C SER A 56 -10.16 -0.03 17.01
N GLY A 57 -9.89 -1.12 16.31
CA GLY A 57 -10.71 -1.57 15.18
C GLY A 57 -11.93 -2.38 15.63
N GLU A 58 -12.93 -2.52 14.76
CA GLU A 58 -14.04 -3.46 15.03
C GLU A 58 -13.67 -4.92 14.71
N PHE A 59 -12.65 -5.12 13.87
CA PHE A 59 -12.19 -6.41 13.36
C PHE A 59 -10.66 -6.48 13.40
N PRO A 60 -10.06 -7.70 13.43
CA PRO A 60 -8.61 -7.84 13.34
C PRO A 60 -8.04 -7.20 12.07
N GLY A 61 -7.05 -6.32 12.21
CA GLY A 61 -6.43 -5.58 11.12
C GLY A 61 -7.19 -4.32 10.69
N ASP A 62 -8.28 -3.98 11.39
CA ASP A 62 -9.06 -2.74 11.21
C ASP A 62 -8.62 -1.61 12.14
N GLU A 63 -7.59 -1.82 12.96
CA GLU A 63 -7.05 -0.82 13.86
C GLU A 63 -6.60 0.43 13.07
N VAL A 64 -6.68 1.58 13.75
CA VAL A 64 -6.22 2.87 13.24
C VAL A 64 -5.07 3.35 14.11
N THR A 65 -4.31 4.33 13.63
CA THR A 65 -3.08 4.77 14.29
C THR A 65 -3.25 6.17 14.87
N ASN A 66 -2.44 6.48 15.89
CA ASN A 66 -2.32 7.82 16.47
C ASN A 66 -0.84 8.23 16.43
N LEU A 67 -0.31 8.35 15.20
CA LEU A 67 1.13 8.54 14.97
C LEU A 67 1.66 9.89 15.47
N ASN A 68 0.80 10.90 15.56
CA ASN A 68 1.14 12.17 16.18
C ASN A 68 1.35 12.09 17.71
N GLY A 69 1.10 10.91 18.33
CA GLY A 69 1.39 10.64 19.74
C GLY A 69 0.51 11.41 20.73
N HIS A 70 -0.59 12.02 20.29
CA HIS A 70 -1.42 12.84 21.17
C HIS A 70 -2.22 12.00 22.17
N LEU A 71 -2.14 12.34 23.45
CA LEU A 71 -3.02 11.81 24.48
C LEU A 71 -4.27 12.69 24.57
N LEU A 72 -5.45 12.13 24.28
CA LEU A 72 -6.71 12.80 24.59
C LEU A 72 -7.11 12.46 26.04
N TYR A 73 -7.46 13.48 26.82
CA TYR A 73 -7.79 13.36 28.25
C TYR A 73 -6.68 12.72 29.10
N GLY A 74 -5.41 12.84 28.67
CA GLY A 74 -4.27 12.20 29.33
C GLY A 74 -4.27 10.66 29.22
N LYS A 75 -5.09 10.08 28.34
CA LYS A 75 -5.23 8.63 28.15
C LYS A 75 -4.77 8.20 26.76
N PRO A 76 -4.10 7.04 26.63
CA PRO A 76 -3.84 6.43 25.34
C PRO A 76 -5.12 5.80 24.77
N GLY A 77 -5.07 5.36 23.52
CA GLY A 77 -6.18 4.62 22.88
C GLY A 77 -7.20 5.48 22.13
N TYR A 78 -6.99 6.80 22.13
CA TYR A 78 -7.79 7.76 21.40
C TYR A 78 -6.99 8.37 20.25
N VAL A 79 -7.68 8.74 19.19
CA VAL A 79 -7.08 9.48 18.07
C VAL A 79 -7.41 10.96 18.19
N ARG A 80 -6.42 11.82 17.92
CA ARG A 80 -6.65 13.28 17.91
C ARG A 80 -7.63 13.71 16.81
N PHE A 81 -7.63 13.02 15.67
CA PHE A 81 -8.45 13.33 14.51
C PHE A 81 -9.53 12.26 14.33
N PRO A 82 -10.78 12.55 14.73
CA PRO A 82 -11.87 11.59 14.55
C PRO A 82 -12.04 11.21 13.09
N TYR A 83 -12.53 9.99 12.87
CA TYR A 83 -12.83 9.48 11.54
C TYR A 83 -14.27 8.98 11.48
N ILE A 84 -14.84 8.99 10.29
CA ILE A 84 -16.15 8.40 10.03
C ILE A 84 -15.93 6.94 9.64
N GLN A 85 -16.69 6.05 10.25
CA GLN A 85 -16.75 4.64 9.89
C GLN A 85 -18.16 4.29 9.43
N THR A 86 -18.27 3.73 8.23
CA THR A 86 -19.48 3.09 7.73
C THR A 86 -19.29 1.58 7.67
N VAL A 87 -20.21 0.82 8.27
CA VAL A 87 -20.18 -0.65 8.27
C VAL A 87 -21.38 -1.18 7.50
N TYR A 88 -21.11 -1.91 6.43
CA TYR A 88 -22.08 -2.65 5.64
C TYR A 88 -21.94 -4.14 5.97
N ARG A 89 -22.99 -4.75 6.53
CA ARG A 89 -23.06 -6.20 6.65
C ARG A 89 -23.38 -6.79 5.29
N THR A 90 -22.77 -7.91 4.94
CA THR A 90 -23.08 -8.65 3.72
C THR A 90 -23.47 -10.08 4.06
N LYS A 91 -24.02 -10.81 3.09
CA LYS A 91 -24.47 -12.21 3.29
C LYS A 91 -23.41 -13.11 3.92
N TYR A 92 -22.15 -12.93 3.55
CA TYR A 92 -21.04 -13.78 4.00
C TYR A 92 -19.96 -13.03 4.78
N GLY A 93 -20.18 -11.76 5.13
CA GLY A 93 -19.13 -10.94 5.73
C GLY A 93 -19.53 -9.49 6.01
N CYS A 94 -18.57 -8.59 5.81
CA CYS A 94 -18.79 -7.15 5.92
C CYS A 94 -17.82 -6.34 5.07
N VAL A 95 -18.25 -5.13 4.74
CA VAL A 95 -17.40 -4.05 4.20
C VAL A 95 -17.40 -2.91 5.20
N ILE A 96 -16.22 -2.39 5.50
CA ILE A 96 -16.04 -1.21 6.32
C ILE A 96 -15.37 -0.16 5.46
N ILE A 97 -15.92 1.05 5.49
CA ILE A 97 -15.36 2.21 4.82
C ILE A 97 -15.07 3.24 5.90
N LYS A 98 -13.79 3.57 6.08
CA LYS A 98 -13.32 4.59 7.00
C LYS A 98 -12.86 5.81 6.23
N ARG A 99 -13.15 7.02 6.72
CA ARG A 99 -12.69 8.28 6.15
C ARG A 99 -12.28 9.27 7.21
N ASP A 100 -11.18 9.97 6.96
CA ASP A 100 -10.84 11.22 7.63
C ASP A 100 -10.73 12.35 6.60
N GLY A 101 -10.15 13.50 6.96
CA GLY A 101 -10.00 14.62 6.04
C GLY A 101 -9.13 14.33 4.81
N LEU A 102 -8.20 13.37 4.89
CA LEU A 102 -7.16 13.17 3.88
C LEU A 102 -7.25 11.82 3.16
N LYS A 103 -7.89 10.82 3.77
CA LYS A 103 -7.88 9.45 3.31
C LYS A 103 -9.27 8.82 3.39
N PHE A 104 -9.58 7.98 2.42
CA PHE A 104 -10.54 6.90 2.62
C PHE A 104 -9.85 5.55 2.58
N LYS A 105 -10.33 4.61 3.39
CA LYS A 105 -9.86 3.24 3.48
C LYS A 105 -11.06 2.31 3.44
N VAL A 106 -11.02 1.36 2.52
CA VAL A 106 -12.01 0.31 2.34
C VAL A 106 -11.39 -0.99 2.77
N THR A 107 -12.10 -1.75 3.57
CA THR A 107 -11.69 -3.08 4.03
C THR A 107 -12.88 -4.02 3.96
N ALA A 108 -12.65 -5.23 3.47
CA ALA A 108 -13.69 -6.24 3.35
C ALA A 108 -13.23 -7.55 3.97
N TRP A 109 -14.12 -8.14 4.77
CA TRP A 109 -13.89 -9.40 5.45
C TRP A 109 -14.96 -10.42 5.09
N VAL A 110 -14.56 -11.69 5.00
CA VAL A 110 -15.45 -12.83 4.86
C VAL A 110 -15.39 -13.69 6.11
N GLY A 111 -16.51 -14.31 6.48
CA GLY A 111 -16.59 -15.25 7.59
C GLY A 111 -17.46 -14.78 8.74
N LYS A 112 -17.60 -15.65 9.74
CA LYS A 112 -18.43 -15.41 10.93
C LYS A 112 -17.67 -14.58 11.97
N ARG A 113 -18.42 -13.94 12.87
CA ARG A 113 -17.84 -13.19 13.99
C ARG A 113 -16.84 -14.05 14.79
N GLY A 114 -15.63 -13.55 14.98
CA GLY A 114 -14.51 -14.24 15.64
C GLY A 114 -13.65 -15.11 14.72
N LYS A 115 -14.01 -15.29 13.45
CA LYS A 115 -13.28 -16.06 12.43
C LYS A 115 -13.27 -15.34 11.07
N GLN A 116 -13.26 -14.01 11.09
CA GLN A 116 -13.26 -13.21 9.88
C GLN A 116 -11.87 -13.17 9.25
N GLU A 117 -11.83 -13.30 7.93
CA GLU A 117 -10.62 -13.16 7.15
C GLU A 117 -10.71 -11.88 6.31
N LEU A 118 -9.71 -11.00 6.44
CA LEU A 118 -9.56 -9.85 5.55
C LEU A 118 -9.25 -10.35 4.15
N ILE A 119 -10.09 -9.98 3.16
CA ILE A 119 -9.96 -10.40 1.77
C ILE A 119 -9.61 -9.25 0.83
N PHE A 120 -9.88 -8.01 1.23
CA PHE A 120 -9.61 -6.83 0.42
C PHE A 120 -9.35 -5.63 1.33
N ARG A 121 -8.33 -4.84 1.00
CA ARG A 121 -8.02 -3.56 1.62
C ARG A 121 -7.52 -2.62 0.54
N ALA A 122 -8.16 -1.47 0.40
CA ALA A 122 -7.72 -0.48 -0.56
C ALA A 122 -7.95 0.94 -0.05
N SER A 123 -7.10 1.89 -0.44
CA SER A 123 -7.22 3.29 0.00
C SER A 123 -6.62 4.26 -1.00
N LEU A 124 -7.18 5.47 -1.04
CA LEU A 124 -6.52 6.65 -1.57
C LEU A 124 -6.32 7.68 -0.45
N ARG A 125 -5.14 8.29 -0.43
CA ARG A 125 -4.75 9.33 0.53
C ARG A 125 -4.18 10.54 -0.19
N ASP A 126 -4.67 11.74 0.10
CA ASP A 126 -4.06 12.98 -0.36
C ASP A 126 -2.69 13.19 0.31
N ARG A 127 -1.66 13.48 -0.51
CA ARG A 127 -0.27 13.56 -0.05
C ARG A 127 0.21 14.96 0.26
N ARG A 128 -0.63 16.00 0.15
CA ARG A 128 -0.21 17.42 0.21
C ARG A 128 0.57 17.83 1.47
N TYR A 129 0.50 17.05 2.54
CA TYR A 129 1.20 17.32 3.81
C TYR A 129 2.36 16.38 4.09
N ASP A 130 2.62 15.38 3.23
CA ASP A 130 3.75 14.47 3.40
C ASP A 130 5.07 15.24 3.46
N GLY A 131 6.03 14.73 4.25
CA GLY A 131 7.27 15.43 4.54
C GLY A 131 7.13 16.55 5.56
N THR A 132 5.97 16.68 6.21
CA THR A 132 5.73 17.63 7.30
C THR A 132 5.04 16.95 8.47
N LYS A 133 5.10 17.53 9.68
CA LYS A 133 4.39 17.00 10.85
C LYS A 133 2.88 16.85 10.64
N ARG A 134 2.28 17.64 9.74
CA ARG A 134 0.85 17.55 9.41
C ARG A 134 0.49 16.28 8.63
N ALA A 135 1.47 15.57 8.06
CA ALA A 135 1.23 14.28 7.44
C ALA A 135 0.64 13.27 8.42
N ASP A 136 1.01 13.36 9.70
CA ASP A 136 0.59 12.47 10.78
C ASP A 136 -0.71 12.93 11.48
N ASP A 137 -1.33 14.01 10.98
CA ASP A 137 -2.64 14.50 11.42
C ASP A 137 -3.80 13.72 10.72
N SER A 138 -3.64 12.39 10.64
CA SER A 138 -4.59 11.46 10.04
C SER A 138 -4.58 10.17 10.84
N SER A 139 -5.77 9.65 11.14
CA SER A 139 -5.92 8.41 11.91
C SER A 139 -5.75 7.17 11.04
N LEU A 140 -5.92 7.32 9.73
CA LEU A 140 -5.98 6.20 8.79
C LEU A 140 -4.60 5.82 8.21
N LEU A 141 -3.51 6.30 8.80
CA LEU A 141 -2.14 6.03 8.39
C LEU A 141 -1.65 4.67 8.88
N ASP A 142 -0.74 4.07 8.12
CA ASP A 142 -0.09 2.80 8.49
C ASP A 142 1.32 3.00 9.08
N PHE A 143 1.97 4.10 8.70
CA PHE A 143 3.30 4.51 9.16
C PHE A 143 3.41 6.04 9.07
N THR A 144 4.45 6.62 9.70
CA THR A 144 4.64 8.07 9.68
C THR A 144 5.08 8.55 8.31
N TYR A 145 4.48 9.64 7.84
CA TYR A 145 4.87 10.31 6.60
C TYR A 145 5.48 11.69 6.86
N ALA A 146 5.81 11.99 8.12
CA ALA A 146 6.30 13.31 8.51
C ALA A 146 7.75 13.58 8.04
N ASP A 147 8.52 12.54 7.75
CA ASP A 147 9.90 12.68 7.28
C ASP A 147 9.98 13.24 5.86
N ALA A 148 10.92 14.17 5.64
CA ALA A 148 11.09 14.89 4.37
C ALA A 148 11.31 13.97 3.14
N ILE A 149 11.78 12.74 3.35
CA ILE A 149 11.91 11.72 2.31
C ILE A 149 10.56 11.33 1.67
N ASN A 150 9.45 11.57 2.39
CA ASN A 150 8.10 11.32 1.92
C ASN A 150 7.46 12.51 1.22
N ALA A 151 8.14 13.65 1.11
CA ALA A 151 7.58 14.83 0.48
C ALA A 151 7.00 14.53 -0.91
N PRO A 152 5.92 15.21 -1.34
CA PRO A 152 5.40 15.11 -2.69
C PRO A 152 6.46 15.42 -3.75
N LEU A 153 6.15 15.09 -5.00
CA LEU A 153 7.04 15.28 -6.15
C LEU A 153 7.75 16.65 -6.12
N GLN A 154 9.06 16.63 -6.33
CA GLN A 154 9.90 17.82 -6.36
C GLN A 154 10.55 17.98 -7.72
N LYS A 155 10.68 19.22 -8.17
CA LYS A 155 11.46 19.64 -9.34
C LYS A 155 12.41 20.75 -8.92
N ASP A 156 13.69 20.61 -9.27
CA ASP A 156 14.76 21.57 -8.91
C ASP A 156 14.80 21.90 -7.40
N GLY A 157 14.59 20.89 -6.56
CA GLY A 157 14.60 21.02 -5.09
C GLY A 157 13.37 21.71 -4.49
N LYS A 158 12.31 21.94 -5.28
CA LYS A 158 11.04 22.53 -4.82
C LYS A 158 9.88 21.58 -5.07
N THR A 159 8.93 21.51 -4.13
CA THR A 159 7.69 20.77 -4.34
C THR A 159 6.94 21.37 -5.53
N ILE A 160 6.54 20.54 -6.49
CA ILE A 160 5.76 21.00 -7.63
C ILE A 160 4.36 21.40 -7.17
N ASP A 161 3.79 22.44 -7.77
CA ASP A 161 2.40 22.82 -7.54
C ASP A 161 1.47 21.87 -8.32
N ALA A 162 1.31 20.66 -7.77
CA ALA A 162 0.47 19.60 -8.29
C ALA A 162 -0.15 18.81 -7.15
N LYS A 163 -1.36 18.29 -7.36
CA LYS A 163 -2.04 17.44 -6.38
C LYS A 163 -1.70 15.99 -6.65
N SER A 164 -1.32 15.26 -5.61
CA SER A 164 -1.10 13.82 -5.70
C SER A 164 -1.85 13.02 -4.63
N VAL A 165 -2.24 11.81 -5.01
CA VAL A 165 -2.79 10.80 -4.10
C VAL A 165 -1.90 9.57 -4.06
N GLU A 166 -1.73 9.01 -2.86
CA GLU A 166 -1.14 7.70 -2.65
C GLU A 166 -2.20 6.61 -2.76
N LEU A 167 -1.86 5.58 -3.52
CA LEU A 167 -2.60 4.35 -3.74
C LEU A 167 -2.08 3.22 -2.83
N SER A 168 -2.99 2.51 -2.18
CA SER A 168 -2.70 1.21 -1.56
C SER A 168 -3.75 0.17 -1.95
N ILE A 169 -3.31 -1.03 -2.37
CA ILE A 169 -4.19 -2.16 -2.74
C ILE A 169 -3.63 -3.44 -2.14
N TYR A 170 -4.48 -4.19 -1.46
CA TYR A 170 -4.20 -5.53 -0.98
C TYR A 170 -5.44 -6.40 -1.18
N ALA A 171 -5.24 -7.59 -1.73
CA ALA A 171 -6.30 -8.55 -1.91
C ALA A 171 -5.81 -9.96 -1.59
N PHE A 172 -6.66 -10.71 -0.89
CA PHE A 172 -6.35 -12.00 -0.32
C PHE A 172 -7.52 -12.95 -0.58
N MET A 173 -7.26 -14.00 -1.34
CA MET A 173 -8.22 -15.06 -1.58
C MET A 173 -8.56 -15.72 -0.21
N PRO A 174 -9.85 -15.85 0.14
CA PRO A 174 -10.26 -16.51 1.39
C PRO A 174 -9.61 -17.89 1.55
N GLY A 175 -9.22 -18.23 2.78
CA GLY A 175 -8.63 -19.52 3.14
C GLY A 175 -7.21 -19.78 2.64
N SER A 176 -6.61 -18.84 1.90
CA SER A 176 -5.31 -19.07 1.24
C SER A 176 -4.09 -18.50 1.97
N LYS A 177 -4.30 -17.86 3.14
CA LYS A 177 -3.22 -17.38 4.00
C LYS A 177 -2.33 -18.54 4.42
N ILE A 178 -1.02 -18.31 4.46
CA ILE A 178 -0.03 -19.33 4.86
C ILE A 178 -0.35 -19.90 6.24
N ALA A 179 -0.62 -19.04 7.22
CA ALA A 179 -0.98 -19.48 8.57
C ALA A 179 -2.26 -20.31 8.59
N SER A 180 -3.29 -19.91 7.83
CA SER A 180 -4.54 -20.67 7.72
C SER A 180 -4.36 -22.02 7.02
N ALA A 181 -3.52 -22.08 5.98
CA ALA A 181 -3.38 -23.28 5.15
C ALA A 181 -2.47 -24.35 5.76
N CYS A 182 -1.44 -23.96 6.53
CA CYS A 182 -0.47 -24.92 7.07
C CYS A 182 -0.02 -24.65 8.52
N GLY A 183 -0.58 -23.65 9.21
CA GLY A 183 -0.29 -23.37 10.62
C GLY A 183 1.06 -22.69 10.89
N ASP A 184 1.81 -22.31 9.85
CA ASP A 184 3.18 -21.77 10.01
C ASP A 184 3.19 -20.24 10.07
N ASN A 185 2.88 -19.71 11.24
CA ASN A 185 2.86 -18.25 11.50
C ASN A 185 4.22 -17.59 11.28
N ALA A 186 5.31 -18.24 11.66
CA ALA A 186 6.65 -17.67 11.53
C ALA A 186 7.11 -17.60 10.07
N PHE A 187 6.72 -18.60 9.26
CA PHE A 187 6.92 -18.52 7.82
C PHE A 187 6.02 -17.47 7.16
N GLU A 188 4.77 -17.31 7.60
CA GLU A 188 3.92 -16.22 7.11
C GLU A 188 4.53 -14.84 7.40
N GLU A 189 5.06 -14.64 8.60
CA GLU A 189 5.77 -13.41 8.99
C GLU A 189 7.00 -13.16 8.11
N PHE A 190 7.79 -14.20 7.83
CA PHE A 190 8.91 -14.10 6.89
C PHE A 190 8.46 -13.72 5.48
N VAL A 191 7.40 -14.33 4.96
CA VAL A 191 6.87 -13.96 3.65
C VAL A 191 6.34 -12.53 3.67
N ARG A 192 5.69 -12.08 4.75
CA ARG A 192 5.12 -10.74 4.89
C ARG A 192 6.17 -9.63 4.82
N ASN A 193 7.25 -9.78 5.58
CA ASN A 193 8.35 -8.81 5.61
C ASN A 193 9.69 -9.50 5.88
N PRO A 194 10.36 -10.03 4.84
CA PRO A 194 11.58 -10.82 5.01
C PRO A 194 12.76 -9.99 5.55
N TYR A 195 12.72 -8.67 5.41
CA TYR A 195 13.79 -7.77 5.88
C TYR A 195 13.90 -7.75 7.42
N THR A 196 12.85 -8.14 8.14
CA THR A 196 12.85 -8.25 9.62
C THR A 196 13.65 -9.46 10.13
N PHE A 197 14.20 -10.27 9.23
CA PHE A 197 15.00 -11.46 9.53
C PHE A 197 16.48 -11.29 9.17
N LEU A 198 16.91 -10.11 8.68
CA LEU A 198 18.30 -9.86 8.29
C LEU A 198 19.28 -9.98 9.47
N ASP A 199 18.80 -9.71 10.69
CA ASP A 199 19.52 -9.90 11.95
C ASP A 199 19.72 -11.38 12.34
N ARG A 200 18.97 -12.30 11.70
CA ARG A 200 18.95 -13.73 11.97
C ARG A 200 19.21 -14.51 10.67
N PRO A 201 20.41 -14.40 10.07
CA PRO A 201 20.72 -14.92 8.74
C PRO A 201 20.42 -16.41 8.56
N LYS A 202 20.66 -17.24 9.58
CA LYS A 202 20.33 -18.67 9.53
C LYS A 202 18.82 -18.92 9.38
N LEU A 203 18.00 -18.13 10.08
CA LEU A 203 16.54 -18.22 10.03
C LEU A 203 16.01 -17.66 8.70
N PHE A 204 16.58 -16.53 8.24
CA PHE A 204 16.32 -15.99 6.91
C PHE A 204 16.55 -17.03 5.82
N ILE A 205 17.72 -17.68 5.78
CA ILE A 205 18.04 -18.69 4.77
C ILE A 205 17.09 -19.91 4.85
N LYS A 206 16.73 -20.34 6.07
CA LYS A 206 15.77 -21.42 6.27
C LYS A 206 14.42 -21.09 5.61
N TYR A 207 13.86 -19.92 5.90
CA TYR A 207 12.57 -19.53 5.34
C TYR A 207 12.64 -19.10 3.87
N PHE A 208 13.74 -18.50 3.42
CA PHE A 208 14.01 -18.23 2.01
C PHE A 208 13.94 -19.52 1.20
N ARG A 209 14.64 -20.58 1.63
CA ARG A 209 14.60 -21.89 0.95
C ARG A 209 13.20 -22.51 0.93
N LYS A 210 12.39 -22.24 1.96
CA LYS A 210 10.98 -22.65 1.98
C LYS A 210 10.18 -21.84 0.96
N ALA A 211 10.29 -20.52 0.98
CA ALA A 211 9.60 -19.60 0.06
C ALA A 211 9.97 -19.84 -1.41
N TRP A 212 11.24 -20.16 -1.70
CA TRP A 212 11.75 -20.46 -3.04
C TRP A 212 11.01 -21.60 -3.76
N LYS A 213 10.45 -22.53 -2.98
CA LYS A 213 9.67 -23.68 -3.46
C LYS A 213 8.17 -23.39 -3.55
N THR A 214 7.73 -22.20 -3.18
CA THR A 214 6.33 -21.78 -3.24
C THR A 214 6.09 -20.88 -4.45
N GLU A 215 4.83 -20.72 -4.82
CA GLU A 215 4.40 -19.74 -5.82
C GLU A 215 4.14 -18.34 -5.20
N ARG A 216 4.63 -18.10 -3.97
CA ARG A 216 4.48 -16.82 -3.27
C ARG A 216 5.62 -15.87 -3.60
N SER A 217 5.30 -14.66 -4.03
CA SER A 217 6.25 -13.55 -3.99
C SER A 217 6.47 -13.07 -2.54
N PRO A 218 7.58 -12.39 -2.22
CA PRO A 218 7.70 -11.70 -0.93
C PRO A 218 6.58 -10.65 -0.79
N GLY A 219 6.07 -10.44 0.43
CA GLY A 219 4.86 -9.67 0.72
C GLY A 219 3.53 -10.40 0.46
N GLN A 220 3.54 -11.53 -0.27
CA GLN A 220 2.33 -12.23 -0.69
C GLN A 220 1.95 -13.36 0.28
N VAL A 221 1.38 -13.02 1.43
CA VAL A 221 0.99 -13.99 2.47
C VAL A 221 -0.24 -14.86 2.11
N ALA A 222 -0.98 -14.52 1.06
CA ALA A 222 -2.17 -15.22 0.56
C ALA A 222 -2.25 -15.14 -0.98
N ASN A 223 -3.09 -15.97 -1.61
CA ASN A 223 -3.32 -15.90 -3.06
C ASN A 223 -3.98 -14.55 -3.37
N PRO A 224 -3.59 -13.86 -4.46
CA PRO A 224 -4.30 -12.66 -4.87
C PRO A 224 -5.71 -13.03 -5.33
N ILE A 225 -6.63 -12.07 -5.27
CA ILE A 225 -7.92 -12.18 -5.98
C ILE A 225 -7.66 -11.73 -7.42
N PRO A 226 -7.81 -12.61 -8.44
CA PRO A 226 -7.31 -12.37 -9.80
C PRO A 226 -7.77 -11.08 -10.48
N ASP A 227 -9.02 -10.64 -10.27
CA ASP A 227 -9.56 -9.47 -10.96
C ASP A 227 -9.14 -8.13 -10.35
N VAL A 228 -8.66 -8.13 -9.09
CA VAL A 228 -8.27 -6.90 -8.37
C VAL A 228 -7.15 -6.16 -9.07
N SER A 229 -6.08 -6.86 -9.47
CA SER A 229 -4.94 -6.21 -10.13
C SER A 229 -5.27 -5.66 -11.52
N GLY A 230 -6.32 -6.17 -12.17
CA GLY A 230 -6.75 -5.71 -13.49
C GLY A 230 -7.76 -4.55 -13.45
N ILE A 231 -8.56 -4.46 -12.39
CA ILE A 231 -9.69 -3.50 -12.31
C ILE A 231 -9.34 -2.33 -11.40
N THR A 232 -8.91 -2.61 -10.17
CA THR A 232 -8.80 -1.61 -9.09
C THR A 232 -7.88 -0.41 -9.41
N PRO A 233 -6.70 -0.59 -10.06
CA PRO A 233 -5.85 0.55 -10.42
C PRO A 233 -6.56 1.57 -11.32
N ALA A 234 -7.25 1.12 -12.36
CA ALA A 234 -7.93 2.01 -13.30
C ALA A 234 -9.11 2.75 -12.64
N VAL A 235 -9.83 2.11 -11.72
CA VAL A 235 -10.90 2.74 -10.96
C VAL A 235 -10.35 3.84 -10.04
N PHE A 236 -9.21 3.61 -9.40
CA PHE A 236 -8.58 4.65 -8.59
C PHE A 236 -8.02 5.81 -9.41
N GLU A 237 -7.46 5.53 -10.59
CA GLU A 237 -7.08 6.58 -11.55
C GLU A 237 -8.31 7.44 -11.92
N LYS A 238 -9.45 6.80 -12.22
CA LYS A 238 -10.71 7.51 -12.47
C LYS A 238 -11.14 8.37 -11.28
N PHE A 239 -11.16 7.83 -10.06
CA PHE A 239 -11.52 8.60 -8.87
C PHE A 239 -10.60 9.80 -8.64
N ALA A 240 -9.30 9.64 -8.87
CA ALA A 240 -8.32 10.72 -8.72
C ALA A 240 -8.51 11.79 -9.82
N ILE A 241 -8.76 11.39 -11.06
CA ILE A 241 -9.05 12.31 -12.17
C ILE A 241 -10.34 13.10 -11.90
N ASP A 242 -11.43 12.42 -11.54
CA ASP A 242 -12.73 13.03 -11.24
C ASP A 242 -12.63 14.03 -10.08
N ALA A 243 -11.72 13.76 -9.13
CA ALA A 243 -11.43 14.62 -7.98
C ALA A 243 -10.38 15.73 -8.25
N GLY A 244 -9.87 15.82 -9.49
CA GLY A 244 -8.96 16.89 -9.94
C GLY A 244 -7.51 16.74 -9.46
N TYR A 245 -7.03 15.51 -9.32
CA TYR A 245 -5.62 15.22 -9.01
C TYR A 245 -4.76 15.10 -10.28
N ASP A 246 -3.50 15.52 -10.17
CA ASP A 246 -2.53 15.49 -11.27
C ASP A 246 -1.78 14.17 -11.32
N PHE A 247 -1.53 13.57 -10.16
CA PHE A 247 -0.73 12.35 -10.02
C PHE A 247 -1.39 11.32 -9.12
N ILE A 248 -1.22 10.05 -9.48
CA ILE A 248 -1.39 8.92 -8.58
C ILE A 248 -0.03 8.30 -8.30
N GLU A 249 0.23 8.00 -7.04
CA GLU A 249 1.53 7.54 -6.57
C GLU A 249 1.39 6.24 -5.76
N ASN A 250 2.44 5.44 -5.72
CA ASN A 250 2.51 4.27 -4.86
C ASN A 250 3.92 4.14 -4.25
N SER A 251 4.01 3.39 -3.15
CA SER A 251 5.27 3.00 -2.53
C SER A 251 5.45 1.49 -2.67
N SER A 252 6.29 1.09 -3.63
CA SER A 252 6.43 -0.32 -4.01
C SER A 252 7.40 -1.06 -3.09
N SER A 253 6.86 -1.91 -2.21
CA SER A 253 7.64 -2.63 -1.19
C SER A 253 8.54 -3.75 -1.73
N HIS A 254 8.27 -4.28 -2.93
CA HIS A 254 8.99 -5.44 -3.49
C HIS A 254 9.11 -5.35 -5.02
N TYR A 255 10.11 -6.03 -5.59
CA TYR A 255 10.46 -5.99 -7.01
C TYR A 255 9.28 -6.26 -7.94
N HIS A 256 8.53 -7.34 -7.73
CA HIS A 256 7.38 -7.69 -8.58
C HIS A 256 6.26 -6.62 -8.56
N ILE A 257 6.05 -5.92 -7.44
CA ILE A 257 5.09 -4.81 -7.35
C ILE A 257 5.60 -3.59 -8.10
N ALA A 258 6.89 -3.26 -7.98
CA ALA A 258 7.52 -2.19 -8.74
C ALA A 258 7.40 -2.44 -10.26
N MET A 259 7.69 -3.67 -10.70
CA MET A 259 7.54 -4.06 -12.11
C MET A 259 6.09 -4.05 -12.58
N TRP A 260 5.14 -4.43 -11.73
CA TRP A 260 3.71 -4.27 -12.01
C TRP A 260 3.32 -2.80 -12.15
N GLY A 261 3.80 -1.92 -11.26
CA GLY A 261 3.63 -0.47 -11.37
C GLY A 261 4.16 0.07 -12.70
N VAL A 262 5.37 -0.31 -13.11
CA VAL A 262 5.93 0.06 -14.43
C VAL A 262 5.02 -0.40 -15.57
N SER A 263 4.46 -1.61 -15.50
CA SER A 263 3.53 -2.11 -16.53
C SER A 263 2.22 -1.32 -16.60
N LEU A 264 1.83 -0.65 -15.51
CA LEU A 264 0.68 0.25 -15.44
C LEU A 264 1.03 1.70 -15.84
N GLY A 265 2.28 1.99 -16.20
CA GLY A 265 2.75 3.30 -16.61
C GLY A 265 3.31 4.18 -15.49
N TYR A 266 3.55 3.62 -14.30
CA TYR A 266 4.26 4.33 -13.24
C TYR A 266 5.75 4.46 -13.56
N ARG A 267 6.36 5.53 -13.06
CA ARG A 267 7.78 5.83 -13.14
C ARG A 267 8.35 5.98 -11.73
N TYR A 268 9.62 5.62 -11.54
CA TYR A 268 10.30 5.86 -10.28
C TYR A 268 10.46 7.36 -10.07
N THR A 269 10.09 7.85 -8.88
CA THR A 269 10.19 9.27 -8.54
C THR A 269 11.63 9.76 -8.47
N LEU A 270 12.54 8.93 -7.93
CA LEU A 270 13.95 9.26 -7.79
C LEU A 270 14.79 8.55 -8.86
N PRO A 271 15.68 9.27 -9.58
CA PRO A 271 16.57 8.66 -10.57
C PRO A 271 17.45 7.55 -10.00
N GLU A 272 17.89 7.69 -8.74
CA GLU A 272 18.72 6.68 -8.09
C GLU A 272 17.96 5.36 -7.85
N ASN A 273 16.68 5.44 -7.50
CA ASN A 273 15.81 4.26 -7.43
C ASN A 273 15.68 3.59 -8.81
N ALA A 274 15.53 4.39 -9.88
CA ALA A 274 15.49 3.85 -11.23
C ALA A 274 16.78 3.09 -11.61
N LYS A 275 17.96 3.62 -11.26
CA LYS A 275 19.25 2.95 -11.48
C LYS A 275 19.36 1.64 -10.72
N VAL A 276 18.96 1.61 -9.44
CA VAL A 276 18.96 0.38 -8.62
C VAL A 276 18.06 -0.69 -9.24
N LEU A 277 16.86 -0.33 -9.67
CA LEU A 277 15.92 -1.27 -10.29
C LEU A 277 16.38 -1.75 -11.68
N ALA A 278 17.06 -0.89 -12.45
CA ALA A 278 17.72 -1.29 -13.69
C ALA A 278 18.83 -2.31 -13.43
N ALA A 279 19.64 -2.12 -12.39
CA ALA A 279 20.69 -3.07 -11.99
C ALA A 279 20.11 -4.44 -11.56
N PHE A 280 19.02 -4.45 -10.77
CA PHE A 280 18.30 -5.69 -10.43
C PHE A 280 17.81 -6.41 -11.69
N THR A 281 17.17 -5.68 -12.60
CA THR A 281 16.62 -6.24 -13.85
C THR A 281 17.73 -6.80 -14.75
N ALA A 282 18.85 -6.11 -14.86
CA ALA A 282 20.02 -6.58 -15.62
C ALA A 282 20.63 -7.84 -14.99
N GLY A 283 20.77 -7.88 -13.66
CA GLY A 283 21.26 -9.05 -12.93
C GLY A 283 20.37 -10.27 -13.12
N ILE A 284 19.05 -10.13 -12.97
CA ILE A 284 18.10 -11.22 -13.24
C ILE A 284 18.22 -11.72 -14.69
N LYS A 285 18.35 -10.81 -15.67
CA LYS A 285 18.54 -11.19 -17.08
C LYS A 285 19.84 -11.99 -17.28
N GLN A 286 20.93 -11.62 -16.59
CA GLN A 286 22.19 -12.35 -16.64
C GLN A 286 22.08 -13.75 -16.02
N LEU A 287 21.39 -13.90 -14.88
CA LEU A 287 21.11 -15.22 -14.28
C LEU A 287 20.34 -16.13 -15.24
N LYS A 288 19.32 -15.58 -15.92
CA LYS A 288 18.54 -16.36 -16.91
C LYS A 288 19.40 -16.73 -18.12
N ALA A 289 20.28 -15.84 -18.58
CA ALA A 289 21.22 -16.10 -19.67
C ALA A 289 22.29 -17.14 -19.31
N SER A 290 22.62 -17.32 -18.03
CA SER A 290 23.53 -18.38 -17.57
C SER A 290 22.85 -19.75 -17.39
N GLY A 291 21.57 -19.87 -17.74
CA GLY A 291 20.81 -21.12 -17.70
C GLY A 291 19.99 -21.32 -16.42
N ILE A 292 19.90 -20.33 -15.54
CA ILE A 292 19.05 -20.41 -14.34
C ILE A 292 17.61 -20.03 -14.71
N GLU A 293 16.71 -20.99 -14.64
CA GLU A 293 15.28 -20.74 -14.82
C GLU A 293 14.69 -20.11 -13.56
N LEU A 294 14.06 -18.95 -13.72
CA LEU A 294 13.41 -18.21 -12.64
C LEU A 294 11.94 -17.92 -13.01
N THR A 295 11.04 -18.29 -12.12
CA THR A 295 9.66 -17.80 -12.12
C THR A 295 9.59 -16.36 -11.63
N ARG A 296 8.50 -15.63 -11.92
CA ARG A 296 8.32 -14.24 -11.43
C ARG A 296 8.44 -14.10 -9.90
N PRO A 297 7.84 -14.99 -9.07
CA PRO A 297 8.07 -14.95 -7.63
C PRO A 297 9.54 -15.12 -7.25
N GLN A 298 10.25 -16.03 -7.90
CA GLN A 298 11.68 -16.28 -7.63
C GLN A 298 12.55 -15.10 -8.03
N GLU A 299 12.26 -14.41 -9.14
CA GLU A 299 12.94 -13.16 -9.51
C GLU A 299 12.84 -12.13 -8.36
N SER A 300 11.66 -11.96 -7.77
CA SER A 300 11.47 -11.06 -6.64
C SER A 300 12.18 -11.54 -5.37
N TRP A 301 12.28 -12.85 -5.13
CA TRP A 301 13.05 -13.41 -4.01
C TRP A 301 14.56 -13.24 -4.20
N VAL A 302 15.08 -13.32 -5.43
CA VAL A 302 16.49 -12.98 -5.72
C VAL A 302 16.79 -11.55 -5.29
N CYS A 303 15.89 -10.59 -5.54
CA CYS A 303 16.07 -9.21 -5.08
C CYS A 303 16.12 -9.10 -3.55
N VAL A 304 15.24 -9.79 -2.82
CA VAL A 304 15.24 -9.84 -1.35
C VAL A 304 16.54 -10.45 -0.81
N LEU A 305 17.05 -11.49 -1.46
CA LEU A 305 18.29 -12.16 -1.06
C LEU A 305 19.50 -11.20 -1.05
N GLN A 306 19.51 -10.19 -1.92
CA GLN A 306 20.62 -9.23 -1.99
C GLN A 306 20.74 -8.33 -0.77
N SER A 307 19.70 -8.25 0.06
CA SER A 307 19.74 -7.51 1.33
C SER A 307 20.47 -8.28 2.44
N LEU A 308 20.77 -9.57 2.24
CA LEU A 308 21.54 -10.37 3.19
C LEU A 308 23.06 -10.11 3.02
N PRO A 309 23.83 -9.88 4.10
CA PRO A 309 25.28 -9.75 4.00
C PRO A 309 25.94 -10.96 3.32
N LYS A 310 26.90 -10.72 2.43
CA LYS A 310 27.48 -11.74 1.54
C LYS A 310 28.19 -12.87 2.29
N GLU A 311 28.76 -12.57 3.44
CA GLU A 311 29.38 -13.52 4.36
C GLU A 311 28.40 -14.55 4.92
N HIS A 312 27.10 -14.23 4.93
CA HIS A 312 26.03 -15.10 5.41
C HIS A 312 25.37 -15.90 4.29
N LEU A 313 25.72 -15.64 3.03
CA LEU A 313 25.14 -16.33 1.89
C LEU A 313 25.79 -17.72 1.70
N PRO A 314 25.02 -18.83 1.82
CA PRO A 314 25.53 -20.17 1.60
C PRO A 314 26.09 -20.37 0.19
N LYS A 315 27.10 -21.25 0.05
CA LYS A 315 27.78 -21.50 -1.24
C LYS A 315 26.81 -21.81 -2.39
N ASP A 316 25.77 -22.60 -2.12
CA ASP A 316 24.76 -22.98 -3.11
C ASP A 316 23.86 -21.82 -3.57
N LEU A 317 23.71 -20.77 -2.75
CA LEU A 317 22.92 -19.58 -3.08
C LEU A 317 23.76 -18.43 -3.63
N LYS A 318 25.09 -18.52 -3.59
CA LYS A 318 25.99 -17.51 -4.19
C LYS A 318 25.80 -17.37 -5.70
N VAL A 319 25.28 -18.40 -6.37
CA VAL A 319 24.93 -18.33 -7.79
C VAL A 319 23.81 -17.30 -8.06
N LEU A 320 23.04 -16.91 -7.03
CA LEU A 320 21.96 -15.91 -7.11
C LEU A 320 22.42 -14.51 -6.65
N ASP A 321 23.69 -14.32 -6.29
CA ASP A 321 24.24 -13.01 -5.93
C ASP A 321 24.36 -12.13 -7.18
N LEU A 322 23.75 -10.95 -7.15
CA LEU A 322 23.79 -9.95 -8.24
C LEU A 322 24.95 -8.97 -8.09
N ALA A 323 25.78 -9.12 -7.05
CA ALA A 323 27.05 -8.44 -6.86
C ALA A 323 27.00 -6.90 -6.84
N GLY A 324 25.89 -6.28 -6.40
CA GLY A 324 25.83 -4.82 -6.35
C GLY A 324 24.56 -4.21 -5.75
N PRO A 325 23.37 -4.47 -6.31
CA PRO A 325 22.17 -3.75 -5.90
C PRO A 325 21.62 -4.25 -4.57
N VAL A 326 21.24 -3.32 -3.68
CA VAL A 326 20.49 -3.59 -2.45
C VAL A 326 19.09 -3.01 -2.60
N TRP A 327 18.09 -3.72 -2.10
CA TRP A 327 16.70 -3.27 -2.23
C TRP A 327 16.46 -1.98 -1.43
N PRO A 328 15.88 -0.92 -2.03
CA PRO A 328 15.85 0.42 -1.43
C PRO A 328 14.75 0.63 -0.38
N GLN A 329 13.71 -0.21 -0.31
CA GLN A 329 12.58 -0.07 0.61
C GLN A 329 12.38 -1.38 1.40
N ASP A 330 12.92 -1.45 2.61
CA ASP A 330 12.86 -2.65 3.46
C ASP A 330 11.58 -2.75 4.32
N ASN A 331 10.69 -1.75 4.26
CA ASN A 331 9.49 -1.63 5.10
C ASN A 331 9.80 -1.68 6.62
N ILE A 332 11.01 -1.27 7.00
CA ILE A 332 11.47 -1.14 8.40
C ILE A 332 12.00 0.27 8.62
N GLY A 333 12.88 0.72 7.73
CA GLY A 333 13.44 2.05 7.70
C GLY A 333 12.53 3.08 7.02
N PRO A 334 12.93 4.36 7.06
CA PRO A 334 12.15 5.47 6.52
C PRO A 334 12.20 5.57 4.98
N ALA A 335 13.01 4.74 4.31
CA ALA A 335 13.19 4.79 2.87
C ALA A 335 12.01 4.17 2.13
N ASN A 336 11.39 4.96 1.25
CA ASN A 336 10.25 4.54 0.43
C ASN A 336 10.60 4.63 -1.06
N LEU A 337 10.31 3.55 -1.80
CA LEU A 337 10.37 3.47 -3.25
C LEU A 337 9.11 4.11 -3.84
N TRP A 338 9.08 5.44 -3.84
CA TRP A 338 8.00 6.20 -4.47
C TRP A 338 8.02 6.06 -5.98
N MET A 339 6.86 5.75 -6.53
CA MET A 339 6.57 5.75 -7.95
C MET A 339 5.37 6.64 -8.23
N ASN A 340 5.38 7.33 -9.36
CA ASN A 340 4.31 8.24 -9.77
C ASN A 340 3.81 7.92 -11.17
N LYS A 341 2.54 8.21 -11.42
CA LYS A 341 1.91 8.17 -12.73
C LYS A 341 1.13 9.48 -12.96
N PRO A 342 1.42 10.23 -14.04
CA PRO A 342 0.65 11.41 -14.37
C PRO A 342 -0.74 11.02 -14.88
N LEU A 343 -1.76 11.71 -14.38
CA LEU A 343 -3.17 11.49 -14.72
C LEU A 343 -3.67 12.43 -15.82
N THR A 344 -3.00 13.56 -16.02
CA THR A 344 -3.38 14.60 -16.99
C THR A 344 -2.22 14.97 -17.91
N GLU A 345 -2.49 15.56 -19.07
CA GLU A 345 -1.45 16.08 -19.96
C GLU A 345 -0.61 17.18 -19.31
N ARG A 346 -1.23 18.03 -18.49
CA ARG A 346 -0.51 19.03 -17.67
C ARG A 346 0.48 18.33 -16.75
N ALA A 347 0.05 17.28 -16.04
CA ALA A 347 0.91 16.56 -15.10
C ALA A 347 2.12 15.92 -15.79
N LYS A 348 1.95 15.40 -17.02
CA LYS A 348 3.07 14.85 -17.80
C LYS A 348 4.19 15.86 -18.04
N GLN A 349 3.85 17.14 -18.24
CA GLN A 349 4.81 18.22 -18.46
C GLN A 349 5.55 18.65 -17.18
N LEU A 350 5.04 18.26 -16.01
CA LEU A 350 5.63 18.60 -14.71
C LEU A 350 6.72 17.61 -14.28
N LEU A 351 6.75 16.42 -14.87
CA LEU A 351 7.75 15.41 -14.53
C LEU A 351 9.14 15.81 -15.04
N PRO A 352 10.21 15.56 -14.27
CA PRO A 352 11.56 15.60 -14.79
C PRO A 352 11.73 14.53 -15.89
N GLU A 353 12.47 14.87 -16.95
CA GLU A 353 12.78 13.96 -18.07
C GLU A 353 13.54 12.71 -17.64
#